data_AF-A0A921SMW5-F1
#
_entry.id   AF-A0A921SMW5-F1
#
_cell.length_a   1.000
_cell.length_b   1.000
_cell.length_c   1.000
_cell.angle_alpha   90.00
_cell.angle_beta   90.00
_cell.angle_gamma   90.00
#
_symmetry.space_group_name_H-M   'P 1'
#
loop_
_entity.id
_entity.type
_entity.pdbx_description
1 polymer ?
#
loop_
_entity_poly.entity_id
_entity_poly.type
_entity_poly.pdbx_seq_one_letter_code
_entity_poly.pdbx_strand_id
1 'polypeptide(L)'
;MRTVLAALAARRHPVLRWEDADGAALELTGPVLANWAHKAHGLLADLDAGPDRGLGLVVGAGEPLHWRALAGALAAWGLGAPVLLVTDEPPADEWIALVPEVRAQDPVTDSADEVLVFPVAPLALAADTPPETIDFATALRAFPDESAIAASPHVTVGGAAAPQTVPLADLTAGGDLTGRSSDPTAEAAVGTEVALTSAPRTAGDWTRVLDGLLQGLLVLRPAD
;
A
#
# COMPACT_ATOMS: atom_id res chain seq x y z
N MET A 1 3.09 12.67 0.88
CA MET A 1 1.84 11.87 0.81
C MET A 1 0.53 12.66 0.85
N ARG A 2 0.39 13.73 1.63
CA ARG A 2 -0.87 14.51 1.68
C ARG A 2 -1.46 14.85 0.28
N THR A 3 -0.64 15.41 -0.61
CA THR A 3 -1.07 15.73 -1.99
C THR A 3 -1.43 14.49 -2.80
N VAL A 4 -0.66 13.41 -2.65
CA VAL A 4 -0.90 12.14 -3.36
C VAL A 4 -2.25 11.54 -2.96
N LEU A 5 -2.54 11.43 -1.66
CA LEU A 5 -3.83 10.90 -1.21
C LEU A 5 -5.00 11.82 -1.56
N ALA A 6 -4.81 13.15 -1.54
CA ALA A 6 -5.85 14.08 -2.00
C ALA A 6 -6.15 13.93 -3.49
N ALA A 7 -5.12 13.79 -4.33
CA ALA A 7 -5.27 13.55 -5.76
C ALA A 7 -5.93 12.19 -6.05
N LEU A 8 -5.49 11.13 -5.35
CA LEU A 8 -6.11 9.81 -5.41
C LEU A 8 -7.59 9.86 -5.01
N ALA A 9 -7.89 10.50 -3.87
CA ALA A 9 -9.24 10.66 -3.36
C ALA A 9 -10.15 11.46 -4.30
N ALA A 10 -9.63 12.21 -5.27
CA ALA A 10 -10.42 12.92 -6.29
C ALA A 10 -10.87 12.00 -7.45
N ARG A 11 -10.22 10.85 -7.66
CA ARG A 11 -10.46 9.94 -8.79
C ARG A 11 -11.72 9.07 -8.57
N ARG A 12 -12.87 9.50 -9.09
CA ARG A 12 -14.19 8.85 -8.85
C ARG A 12 -14.41 7.53 -9.62
N HIS A 13 -13.50 7.15 -10.50
CA HIS A 13 -13.50 5.89 -11.25
C HIS A 13 -12.51 4.87 -10.66
N PRO A 14 -12.54 3.60 -11.09
CA PRO A 14 -11.55 2.60 -10.67
C PRO A 14 -10.12 3.07 -10.96
N VAL A 15 -9.25 2.95 -9.95
CA VAL A 15 -7.82 3.27 -10.03
C VAL A 15 -6.94 2.06 -9.72
N LEU A 16 -7.52 1.03 -9.11
CA LEU A 16 -6.86 -0.24 -8.80
C LEU A 16 -7.78 -1.39 -9.20
N ARG A 17 -7.23 -2.34 -9.97
CA ARG A 17 -7.74 -3.70 -10.10
C ARG A 17 -6.74 -4.65 -9.46
N TRP A 18 -7.22 -5.54 -8.61
CA TRP A 18 -6.43 -6.60 -8.01
C TRP A 18 -7.03 -7.95 -8.38
N GLU A 19 -6.19 -8.91 -8.74
CA GLU A 19 -6.54 -10.27 -9.13
C GLU A 19 -5.63 -11.25 -8.38
N ASP A 20 -6.14 -12.42 -8.00
CA ASP A 20 -5.32 -13.54 -7.53
C ASP A 20 -5.19 -14.66 -8.56
N ALA A 21 -4.42 -15.69 -8.22
CA ALA A 21 -4.19 -16.85 -9.08
C ALA A 21 -5.40 -17.79 -9.16
N ASP A 22 -6.33 -17.70 -8.19
CA ASP A 22 -7.53 -18.54 -8.10
C ASP A 22 -8.75 -17.91 -8.79
N GLY A 23 -8.58 -16.73 -9.38
CA GLY A 23 -9.58 -16.00 -10.15
C GLY A 23 -10.45 -15.05 -9.35
N ALA A 24 -10.15 -14.80 -8.07
CA ALA A 24 -10.77 -13.72 -7.33
C ALA A 24 -10.26 -12.38 -7.85
N ALA A 25 -11.14 -11.38 -7.85
CA ALA A 25 -10.81 -10.04 -8.32
C ALA A 25 -11.53 -8.96 -7.50
N LEU A 26 -10.93 -7.77 -7.48
CA LEU A 26 -11.47 -6.58 -6.83
C LEU A 26 -11.09 -5.33 -7.63
N GLU A 27 -12.03 -4.40 -7.76
CA GLU A 27 -11.76 -3.05 -8.25
C GLU A 27 -12.05 -2.03 -7.17
N LEU A 28 -11.15 -1.06 -6.99
CA LEU A 28 -11.30 0.04 -6.04
C LEU A 28 -11.23 1.38 -6.76
N THR A 29 -12.15 2.27 -6.39
CA THR A 29 -12.08 3.69 -6.77
C THR A 29 -11.07 4.44 -5.91
N GLY A 30 -10.65 5.62 -6.38
CA GLY A 30 -9.74 6.49 -5.65
C GLY A 30 -10.18 6.83 -4.22
N PRO A 31 -11.42 7.30 -3.98
CA PRO A 31 -11.94 7.55 -2.64
C PRO A 31 -11.87 6.35 -1.71
N VAL A 32 -12.18 5.14 -2.20
CA VAL A 32 -12.17 3.93 -1.36
C VAL A 32 -10.73 3.59 -0.97
N LEU A 33 -9.80 3.56 -1.93
CA LEU A 33 -8.40 3.27 -1.62
C LEU A 33 -7.77 4.33 -0.70
N ALA A 34 -8.08 5.61 -0.91
CA ALA A 34 -7.61 6.69 -0.04
C ALA A 34 -8.16 6.58 1.39
N ASN A 35 -9.43 6.20 1.57
CA ASN A 35 -10.02 5.93 2.88
C ASN A 35 -9.27 4.82 3.62
N TRP A 36 -8.99 3.70 2.94
CA TRP A 36 -8.18 2.62 3.52
C TRP A 36 -6.78 3.09 3.94
N ALA A 37 -6.12 3.91 3.11
CA ALA A 37 -4.82 4.49 3.47
C ALA A 37 -4.91 5.45 4.68
N HIS A 38 -5.98 6.25 4.81
CA HIS A 38 -6.17 7.14 5.96
C HIS A 38 -6.42 6.39 7.27
N LYS A 39 -7.21 5.30 7.23
CA LYS A 39 -7.41 4.42 8.38
C LYS A 39 -6.11 3.72 8.77
N ALA A 40 -5.38 3.22 7.78
CA ALA A 40 -4.11 2.55 8.01
C ALA A 40 -3.06 3.50 8.56
N HIS A 41 -3.09 4.78 8.15
CA HIS A 41 -2.23 5.80 8.73
C HIS A 41 -2.54 5.99 10.22
N GLY A 42 -3.83 6.03 10.60
CA GLY A 42 -4.23 6.13 12.00
C GLY A 42 -3.73 4.94 12.84
N LEU A 43 -3.95 3.72 12.34
CA LEU A 43 -3.48 2.49 13.01
C LEU A 43 -1.96 2.45 13.13
N LEU A 44 -1.24 2.73 12.05
CA LEU A 44 0.23 2.71 12.08
C LEU A 44 0.80 3.81 12.98
N ALA A 45 0.15 4.97 13.08
CA ALA A 45 0.54 6.02 14.02
C ALA A 45 0.35 5.60 15.49
N ASP A 46 -0.74 4.86 15.79
CA ASP A 46 -1.01 4.32 17.13
C ASP A 46 0.00 3.24 17.53
N LEU A 47 0.63 2.60 16.55
CA LEU A 47 1.73 1.64 16.72
C LEU A 47 3.11 2.28 16.56
N ASP A 48 3.21 3.61 16.66
CA ASP A 48 4.47 4.37 16.60
C ASP A 48 5.29 4.14 15.32
N ALA A 49 4.65 3.81 14.19
CA ALA A 49 5.35 3.73 12.90
C ALA A 49 5.88 5.11 12.49
N GLY A 50 7.11 5.15 11.99
CA GLY A 50 7.80 6.39 11.66
C GLY A 50 9.17 6.16 11.02
N PRO A 51 10.01 7.21 10.90
CA PRO A 51 11.32 7.11 10.24
C PRO A 51 12.24 6.02 10.81
N ASP A 52 12.12 5.75 12.12
CA ASP A 52 12.96 4.79 12.85
C ASP A 52 12.26 3.42 13.05
N ARG A 53 10.98 3.30 12.67
CA ARG A 53 10.18 2.08 12.78
C ARG A 53 9.34 1.87 11.52
N GLY A 54 9.88 1.08 10.60
CA GLY A 54 9.35 0.92 9.24
C GLY A 54 8.19 -0.06 9.14
N LEU A 55 7.53 -0.08 7.98
CA LEU A 55 6.55 -1.08 7.59
C LEU A 55 7.20 -2.11 6.66
N GLY A 56 7.29 -3.36 7.10
CA GLY A 56 7.68 -4.50 6.28
C GLY A 56 6.46 -5.15 5.63
N LEU A 57 6.39 -5.12 4.30
CA LEU A 57 5.37 -5.86 3.54
C LEU A 57 5.88 -7.26 3.27
N VAL A 58 5.33 -8.25 3.98
CA VAL A 58 5.72 -9.65 3.82
C VAL A 58 5.02 -10.22 2.59
N VAL A 59 5.80 -10.54 1.56
CA VAL A 59 5.30 -10.97 0.24
C VAL A 59 6.09 -12.17 -0.27
N GLY A 60 5.44 -13.08 -0.98
CA GLY A 60 6.16 -14.18 -1.61
C GLY A 60 7.08 -13.71 -2.74
N ALA A 61 8.14 -14.49 -2.99
CA ALA A 61 9.04 -14.23 -4.10
C ALA A 61 8.30 -14.33 -5.44
N GLY A 62 8.27 -13.22 -6.19
CA GLY A 62 7.60 -13.14 -7.48
C GLY A 62 6.09 -12.93 -7.42
N GLU A 63 5.49 -12.86 -6.23
CA GLU A 63 4.07 -12.56 -6.06
C GLU A 63 3.79 -11.05 -6.24
N PRO A 64 2.64 -10.66 -6.84
CA PRO A 64 2.19 -9.27 -6.84
C PRO A 64 1.82 -8.83 -5.42
N LEU A 65 1.76 -7.51 -5.22
CA LEU A 65 1.31 -6.96 -3.95
C LEU A 65 -0.19 -7.17 -3.76
N HIS A 66 -0.62 -7.54 -2.55
CA HIS A 66 -2.04 -7.51 -2.19
C HIS A 66 -2.54 -6.06 -2.03
N TRP A 67 -3.79 -5.78 -2.41
CA TRP A 67 -4.31 -4.40 -2.37
C TRP A 67 -4.30 -3.78 -0.96
N ARG A 68 -4.47 -4.58 0.10
CA ARG A 68 -4.35 -4.12 1.49
C ARG A 68 -2.92 -3.74 1.86
N ALA A 69 -1.93 -4.48 1.35
CA ALA A 69 -0.52 -4.14 1.54
C ALA A 69 -0.16 -2.83 0.80
N LEU A 70 -0.75 -2.59 -0.38
CA LEU A 70 -0.63 -1.29 -1.06
C LEU A 70 -1.23 -0.14 -0.22
N ALA A 71 -2.41 -0.34 0.38
CA ALA A 71 -3.01 0.68 1.26
C ALA A 71 -2.12 0.97 2.48
N GLY A 72 -1.55 -0.07 3.09
CA GLY A 72 -0.57 0.06 4.19
C GLY A 72 0.71 0.81 3.77
N ALA A 73 1.24 0.53 2.59
CA ALA A 73 2.40 1.24 2.05
C ALA A 73 2.16 2.75 1.91
N LEU A 74 1.03 3.13 1.31
CA LEU A 74 0.65 4.55 1.14
C LEU A 74 0.47 5.25 2.50
N ALA A 75 -0.07 4.52 3.48
CA ALA A 75 -0.23 5.00 4.85
C ALA A 75 1.11 5.24 5.56
N ALA A 76 2.02 4.25 5.51
CA ALA A 76 3.34 4.31 6.13
C ALA A 76 4.17 5.49 5.60
N TRP A 77 4.17 5.77 4.30
CA TRP A 77 4.81 6.97 3.75
C TRP A 77 4.20 8.28 4.25
N GLY A 78 2.94 8.27 4.70
CA GLY A 78 2.31 9.42 5.34
C GLY A 78 2.92 9.76 6.71
N LEU A 79 3.51 8.76 7.37
CA LEU A 79 4.23 8.86 8.63
C LEU A 79 5.74 9.06 8.44
N GLY A 80 6.22 9.05 7.19
CA GLY A 80 7.64 9.03 6.89
C GLY A 80 8.31 7.68 7.20
N ALA A 81 7.52 6.63 7.44
CA ALA A 81 8.04 5.30 7.71
C ALA A 81 8.58 4.64 6.43
N PRO A 82 9.74 3.97 6.49
CA PRO A 82 10.22 3.14 5.40
C PRO A 82 9.21 2.06 5.03
N VAL A 83 9.04 1.79 3.73
CA VAL A 83 8.24 0.66 3.24
C VAL A 83 9.17 -0.34 2.58
N LEU A 84 9.34 -1.50 3.21
CA LEU A 84 10.31 -2.51 2.79
C LEU A 84 9.58 -3.77 2.36
N LEU A 85 9.96 -4.33 1.22
CA LEU A 85 9.53 -5.67 0.82
C LEU A 85 10.37 -6.70 1.56
N VAL A 86 9.68 -7.56 2.29
CA VAL A 86 10.26 -8.61 3.13
C VAL A 86 9.88 -9.95 2.50
N THR A 87 10.88 -10.77 2.18
CA THR A 87 10.67 -12.17 1.77
C THR A 87 11.14 -13.09 2.89
N ASP A 88 12.44 -13.36 2.94
CA ASP A 88 13.04 -14.31 3.89
C ASP A 88 13.94 -13.59 4.90
N GLU A 89 14.45 -12.40 4.54
CA GLU A 89 15.32 -11.60 5.37
C GLU A 89 14.54 -10.42 5.97
N PRO A 90 14.49 -10.30 7.31
CA PRO A 90 13.80 -9.21 7.97
C PRO A 90 14.58 -7.89 7.85
N PRO A 91 13.92 -6.73 8.02
CA PRO A 91 14.59 -5.45 8.23
C PRO A 91 15.60 -5.51 9.40
N ALA A 92 16.66 -4.71 9.31
CA ALA A 92 17.67 -4.64 10.36
C ALA A 92 17.24 -3.79 11.57
N ASP A 93 16.36 -2.80 11.33
CA ASP A 93 15.83 -1.89 12.34
C ASP A 93 14.45 -2.37 12.84
N GLU A 94 13.91 -1.71 13.88
CA GLU A 94 12.55 -1.94 14.37
C GLU A 94 11.53 -1.81 13.24
N TRP A 95 10.54 -2.71 13.22
CA TRP A 95 9.60 -2.80 12.13
C TRP A 95 8.28 -3.46 12.51
N ILE A 96 7.25 -3.05 11.78
CA ILE A 96 5.91 -3.63 11.83
C ILE A 96 5.73 -4.52 10.60
N ALA A 97 5.37 -5.78 10.79
CA ALA A 97 5.01 -6.66 9.68
C ALA A 97 3.57 -6.40 9.24
N LEU A 98 3.34 -6.24 7.94
CA LEU A 98 2.03 -6.32 7.32
C LEU A 98 2.00 -7.53 6.39
N VAL A 99 1.21 -8.53 6.75
CA VAL A 99 1.33 -9.90 6.24
C VAL A 99 -0.04 -10.50 5.90
N PRO A 100 -0.17 -11.27 4.80
CA PRO A 100 -1.39 -12.05 4.57
C PRO A 100 -1.54 -13.15 5.63
N GLU A 101 -2.76 -13.52 5.99
CA GLU A 101 -3.04 -14.53 7.03
C GLU A 101 -2.31 -15.86 6.82
N VAL A 102 -2.09 -16.27 5.56
CA VAL A 102 -1.36 -17.51 5.21
C VAL A 102 0.14 -17.46 5.50
N ARG A 103 0.71 -16.27 5.77
CA ARG A 103 2.13 -16.04 6.08
C ARG A 103 2.34 -15.45 7.48
N ALA A 104 1.27 -15.31 8.27
CA ALA A 104 1.33 -14.64 9.57
C ALA A 104 2.22 -15.33 10.61
N GLN A 105 2.61 -16.59 10.36
CA GLN A 105 3.53 -17.37 11.19
C GLN A 105 4.80 -17.77 10.45
N ASP A 106 5.11 -17.12 9.31
CA ASP A 106 6.38 -17.32 8.61
C ASP A 106 7.52 -16.86 9.53
N PRO A 107 8.66 -17.59 9.63
CA PRO A 107 9.74 -17.26 10.56
C PRO A 107 10.31 -15.84 10.43
N VAL A 108 10.18 -15.22 9.25
CA VAL A 108 10.63 -13.83 9.04
C VAL A 108 9.87 -12.84 9.94
N THR A 109 8.64 -13.17 10.33
CA THR A 109 7.79 -12.33 11.20
C THR A 109 8.15 -12.40 12.67
N ASP A 110 8.93 -13.40 13.12
CA ASP A 110 9.30 -13.58 14.53
C ASP A 110 10.12 -12.40 15.11
N SER A 111 10.73 -11.61 14.23
CA SER A 111 11.53 -10.43 14.59
C SER A 111 10.79 -9.11 14.45
N ALA A 112 9.53 -9.13 13.99
CA ALA A 112 8.72 -7.92 13.91
C ALA A 112 8.24 -7.53 15.31
N ASP A 113 8.27 -6.22 15.60
CA ASP A 113 7.78 -5.71 16.89
C ASP A 113 6.26 -5.83 17.00
N GLU A 114 5.56 -5.74 15.86
CA GLU A 114 4.11 -5.95 15.74
C GLU A 114 3.79 -6.67 14.43
N VAL A 115 2.79 -7.55 14.45
CA VAL A 115 2.35 -8.30 13.26
C VAL A 115 0.90 -7.96 12.93
N LEU A 116 0.72 -7.20 11.85
CA LEU A 116 -0.58 -6.85 11.27
C LEU A 116 -0.97 -7.86 10.19
N VAL A 117 -2.03 -8.61 10.45
CA VAL A 117 -2.49 -9.69 9.58
C VAL A 117 -3.70 -9.24 8.79
N PHE A 118 -3.67 -9.42 7.46
CA PHE A 118 -4.82 -9.13 6.60
C PHE A 118 -5.35 -10.39 5.91
N PRO A 119 -6.67 -10.47 5.65
CA PRO A 119 -7.23 -11.64 4.99
C PRO A 119 -6.88 -11.63 3.50
N VAL A 120 -6.61 -12.82 2.95
CA VAL A 120 -6.27 -13.01 1.53
C VAL A 120 -7.49 -12.79 0.65
N ALA A 121 -8.66 -13.24 1.11
CA ALA A 121 -9.90 -12.99 0.38
C ALA A 121 -10.14 -11.46 0.26
N PRO A 122 -10.34 -10.93 -0.96
CA PRO A 122 -10.27 -9.49 -1.20
C PRO A 122 -11.32 -8.70 -0.43
N LEU A 123 -12.52 -9.27 -0.23
CA LEU A 123 -13.65 -8.61 0.45
C LEU A 123 -13.86 -9.10 1.89
N ALA A 124 -12.98 -9.96 2.42
CA ALA A 124 -13.12 -10.43 3.79
C ALA A 124 -13.03 -9.29 4.80
N LEU A 125 -13.88 -9.39 5.83
CA LEU A 125 -14.06 -8.37 6.85
C LEU A 125 -13.16 -8.61 8.08
N ALA A 126 -12.52 -9.76 8.17
CA ALA A 126 -11.59 -10.10 9.24
C ALA A 126 -10.61 -11.15 8.70
N ALA A 127 -9.39 -11.16 9.25
CA ALA A 127 -8.45 -12.26 9.08
C ALA A 127 -8.66 -13.31 10.19
N ASP A 128 -8.33 -14.57 9.88
CA ASP A 128 -8.01 -15.50 10.96
C ASP A 128 -6.60 -15.18 11.47
N THR A 129 -6.49 -14.80 12.74
CA THR A 129 -5.26 -14.22 13.29
C THR A 129 -4.63 -15.15 14.32
N PRO A 130 -3.33 -15.46 14.18
CA PRO A 130 -2.60 -16.13 15.24
C PRO A 130 -2.63 -15.32 16.56
N PRO A 131 -2.42 -15.97 17.71
CA PRO A 131 -2.24 -15.27 18.98
C PRO A 131 -1.15 -14.20 18.86
N GLU A 132 -1.32 -13.10 19.61
CA GLU A 132 -0.34 -12.00 19.67
C GLU A 132 -0.13 -11.26 18.33
N THR A 133 -1.06 -11.40 17.38
CA THR A 133 -1.12 -10.62 16.14
C THR A 133 -2.38 -9.75 16.09
N ILE A 134 -2.40 -8.76 15.20
CA ILE A 134 -3.50 -7.80 15.07
C ILE A 134 -4.22 -8.04 13.74
N ASP A 135 -5.54 -8.25 13.77
CA ASP A 135 -6.36 -8.25 12.56
C ASP A 135 -6.43 -6.84 11.98
N PHE A 136 -5.68 -6.61 10.91
CA PHE A 136 -5.59 -5.34 10.21
C PHE A 136 -6.96 -4.88 9.72
N ALA A 137 -7.78 -5.77 9.13
CA ALA A 137 -9.07 -5.39 8.56
C ALA A 137 -10.07 -4.93 9.63
N THR A 138 -10.03 -5.55 10.82
CA THR A 138 -10.88 -5.15 11.94
C THR A 138 -10.35 -3.92 12.66
N ALA A 139 -9.03 -3.85 12.92
CA ALA A 139 -8.40 -2.74 13.65
C ALA A 139 -8.62 -1.38 12.96
N LEU A 140 -8.55 -1.34 11.62
CA LEU A 140 -8.78 -0.13 10.82
C LEU A 140 -10.13 0.54 11.07
N ARG A 141 -11.15 -0.20 11.52
CA ARG A 141 -12.50 0.34 11.77
C ARG A 141 -12.54 1.34 12.91
N ALA A 142 -11.56 1.31 13.82
CA ALA A 142 -11.46 2.25 14.93
C ALA A 142 -10.93 3.63 14.51
N PHE A 143 -10.38 3.75 13.29
CA PHE A 143 -9.69 4.95 12.83
C PHE A 143 -10.55 5.77 11.85
N PRO A 144 -10.38 7.10 11.82
CA PRO A 144 -11.17 7.99 10.98
C PRO A 144 -10.91 7.75 9.48
N ASP A 145 -11.88 8.17 8.65
CA ASP A 145 -11.76 8.11 7.18
C ASP A 145 -10.79 9.16 6.61
N GLU A 146 -10.42 10.15 7.43
CA GLU A 146 -9.43 11.18 7.12
C GLU A 146 -8.51 11.40 8.33
N SER A 147 -7.20 11.32 8.07
CA SER A 147 -6.13 11.54 9.06
C SER A 147 -5.26 12.71 8.63
N ALA A 148 -4.78 13.51 9.58
CA ALA A 148 -3.87 14.62 9.30
C ALA A 148 -2.48 14.09 8.90
N ILE A 149 -2.12 14.25 7.62
CA ILE A 149 -0.86 13.75 7.07
C ILE A 149 0.18 14.86 6.97
N ALA A 150 1.32 14.63 7.60
CA ALA A 150 2.48 15.49 7.49
C ALA A 150 3.07 15.49 6.07
N ALA A 151 3.72 16.59 5.71
CA ALA A 151 4.43 16.64 4.44
C ALA A 151 5.81 15.97 4.62
N SER A 152 5.98 14.76 4.10
CA SER A 152 7.31 14.18 3.86
C SER A 152 7.72 14.41 2.40
N PRO A 153 8.88 15.03 2.13
CA PRO A 153 9.41 15.22 0.79
C PRO A 153 10.09 13.97 0.23
N HIS A 154 10.43 12.99 1.08
CA HIS A 154 11.11 11.76 0.68
C HIS A 154 10.30 10.54 1.14
N VAL A 155 10.50 9.42 0.44
CA VAL A 155 9.99 8.11 0.81
C VAL A 155 11.11 7.08 0.70
N THR A 156 11.08 6.07 1.56
CA THR A 156 12.02 4.95 1.52
C THR A 156 11.30 3.71 1.05
N VAL A 157 11.89 3.04 0.05
CA VAL A 157 11.32 1.89 -0.66
C VAL A 157 12.39 0.82 -0.88
N GLY A 158 11.99 -0.37 -1.32
CA GLY A 158 12.93 -1.41 -1.78
C GLY A 158 12.81 -2.69 -0.97
N GLY A 159 13.77 -3.60 -1.15
CA GLY A 159 13.86 -4.79 -0.29
C GLY A 159 14.51 -4.45 1.04
N ALA A 160 14.25 -5.26 2.08
CA ALA A 160 14.83 -5.09 3.42
C ALA A 160 16.37 -4.97 3.40
N ALA A 161 17.06 -5.75 2.55
CA ALA A 161 18.51 -5.72 2.42
C ALA A 161 19.08 -4.52 1.64
N ALA A 162 18.25 -3.79 0.89
CA ALA A 162 18.69 -2.70 0.02
C ALA A 162 17.62 -1.59 -0.09
N PRO A 163 17.33 -0.88 1.02
CA PRO A 163 16.41 0.25 1.00
C PRO A 163 17.00 1.42 0.19
N GLN A 164 16.14 2.16 -0.49
CA GLN A 164 16.47 3.37 -1.22
C GLN A 164 15.53 4.50 -0.80
N THR A 165 16.12 5.65 -0.45
CA THR A 165 15.36 6.86 -0.12
C THR A 165 15.36 7.78 -1.33
N VAL A 166 14.18 8.16 -1.81
CA VAL A 166 14.01 8.98 -3.01
C VAL A 166 13.05 10.14 -2.72
N PRO A 167 13.21 11.29 -3.41
CA PRO A 167 12.21 12.34 -3.38
C PRO A 167 10.85 11.82 -3.85
N LEU A 168 9.78 12.09 -3.11
CA LEU A 168 8.42 11.73 -3.52
C LEU A 168 8.05 12.38 -4.86
N ALA A 169 8.57 13.58 -5.11
CA ALA A 169 8.37 14.29 -6.37
C ALA A 169 8.84 13.46 -7.59
N ASP A 170 9.96 12.73 -7.46
CA ASP A 170 10.53 11.91 -8.53
C ASP A 170 9.62 10.72 -8.87
N LEU A 171 8.91 10.18 -7.87
CA LEU A 171 7.93 9.11 -8.08
C LEU A 171 6.61 9.59 -8.68
N THR A 172 6.33 10.89 -8.63
CA THR A 172 5.08 11.51 -9.12
C THR A 172 5.27 12.43 -10.32
N ALA A 173 6.50 12.56 -10.84
CA ALA A 173 6.88 13.53 -11.85
C ALA A 173 6.09 13.37 -13.18
N GLY A 174 5.56 12.18 -13.44
CA GLY A 174 4.71 11.93 -14.60
C GLY A 174 3.30 12.54 -14.51
N GLY A 175 2.82 12.93 -13.33
CA GLY A 175 1.41 13.24 -13.08
C GLY A 175 1.13 14.70 -12.74
N ASP A 176 0.11 15.30 -13.37
CA ASP A 176 -0.44 16.58 -12.93
C ASP A 176 -1.28 16.38 -11.65
N LEU A 177 -0.64 16.52 -10.50
CA LEU A 177 -1.28 16.45 -9.18
C LEU A 177 -2.24 17.62 -8.90
N THR A 178 -2.30 18.63 -9.78
CA THR A 178 -3.11 19.85 -9.60
C THR A 178 -4.44 19.83 -10.35
N GLY A 179 -4.74 18.72 -11.05
CA GLY A 179 -5.88 18.55 -11.94
C GLY A 179 -7.24 18.78 -11.27
N ARG A 180 -7.70 20.05 -11.28
CA ARG A 180 -9.10 20.42 -11.15
C ARG A 180 -9.79 20.20 -12.48
N SER A 181 -10.55 19.10 -12.60
CA SER A 181 -11.66 19.02 -13.54
C SER A 181 -12.84 18.32 -12.86
N SER A 182 -13.85 19.11 -12.54
CA SER A 182 -15.15 18.68 -12.02
C SER A 182 -16.12 18.54 -13.19
N ASP A 183 -15.86 17.60 -14.10
CA ASP A 183 -16.83 17.21 -15.13
C ASP A 183 -17.29 15.76 -14.84
N PRO A 184 -18.50 15.57 -14.29
CA PRO A 184 -19.04 14.25 -13.97
C PRO A 184 -19.49 13.45 -15.21
N THR A 185 -19.41 14.04 -16.41
CA THR A 185 -19.93 13.46 -17.67
C THR A 185 -18.86 13.09 -18.69
N ALA A 186 -17.58 13.29 -18.40
CA ALA A 186 -16.52 12.80 -19.26
C ALA A 186 -16.49 11.27 -19.21
N GLU A 187 -16.93 10.63 -20.30
CA GLU A 187 -16.64 9.22 -20.59
C GLU A 187 -15.19 8.94 -20.20
N ALA A 188 -14.98 7.90 -19.40
CA ALA A 188 -13.67 7.51 -18.90
C ALA A 188 -12.71 7.39 -20.08
N ALA A 189 -11.92 8.44 -20.33
CA ALA A 189 -10.79 8.35 -21.23
C ALA A 189 -9.99 7.15 -20.73
N VAL A 190 -9.80 6.15 -21.60
CA VAL A 190 -9.09 4.91 -21.29
C VAL A 190 -7.73 5.31 -20.71
N GLY A 191 -7.66 5.35 -19.38
CA GLY A 191 -6.43 5.66 -18.68
C GLY A 191 -5.43 4.57 -19.04
N THR A 192 -4.17 4.93 -19.18
CA THR A 192 -3.12 3.93 -19.41
C THR A 192 -3.18 2.88 -18.31
N GLU A 193 -3.39 1.62 -18.70
CA GLU A 193 -3.33 0.49 -17.77
C GLU A 193 -1.86 0.22 -17.42
N VAL A 194 -1.56 0.14 -16.12
CA VAL A 194 -0.22 -0.18 -15.63
C VAL A 194 -0.32 -1.50 -14.85
N ALA A 195 0.10 -2.59 -15.49
CA ALA A 195 0.12 -3.91 -14.86
C ALA A 195 1.47 -4.19 -14.18
N LEU A 196 1.39 -4.72 -12.94
CA LEU A 196 2.52 -5.27 -12.18
C LEU A 196 2.19 -6.71 -11.79
N THR A 197 3.10 -7.61 -12.17
CA THR A 197 2.98 -9.04 -11.86
C THR A 197 3.78 -9.50 -10.66
N SER A 198 4.50 -8.57 -10.03
CA SER A 198 5.30 -8.80 -8.83
C SER A 198 5.33 -7.55 -7.95
N ALA A 199 5.64 -7.71 -6.67
CA ALA A 199 5.74 -6.60 -5.74
C ALA A 199 6.83 -5.57 -6.16
N PRO A 200 6.57 -4.26 -6.02
CA PRO A 200 7.45 -3.19 -6.51
C PRO A 200 8.76 -3.09 -5.70
N ARG A 201 9.90 -3.50 -6.28
CA ARG A 201 11.21 -3.57 -5.59
C ARG A 201 12.08 -2.34 -5.80
N THR A 202 11.79 -1.53 -6.81
CA THR A 202 12.62 -0.37 -7.17
C THR A 202 11.83 0.92 -7.13
N ALA A 203 12.51 2.07 -7.05
CA ALA A 203 11.86 3.36 -7.24
C ALA A 203 11.09 3.42 -8.57
N GLY A 204 11.63 2.84 -9.65
CA GLY A 204 10.94 2.76 -10.94
C GLY A 204 9.63 1.97 -10.88
N ASP A 205 9.57 0.87 -10.13
CA ASP A 205 8.33 0.12 -9.94
C ASP A 205 7.30 0.93 -9.15
N TRP A 206 7.74 1.64 -8.10
CA TRP A 206 6.87 2.53 -7.33
C TRP A 206 6.40 3.76 -8.11
N THR A 207 7.20 4.30 -9.03
CA THR A 207 6.75 5.30 -10.00
C THR A 207 5.60 4.74 -10.84
N ARG A 208 5.73 3.51 -11.37
CA ARG A 208 4.66 2.86 -12.13
C ARG A 208 3.39 2.64 -11.29
N VAL A 209 3.53 2.25 -10.03
CA VAL A 209 2.41 2.15 -9.07
C VAL A 209 1.68 3.49 -8.97
N LEU A 210 2.40 4.59 -8.67
CA LEU A 210 1.80 5.90 -8.47
C LEU A 210 1.21 6.46 -9.77
N ASP A 211 1.85 6.26 -10.92
CA ASP A 211 1.31 6.65 -12.23
C ASP A 211 -0.01 5.92 -12.53
N GLY A 212 -0.05 4.59 -12.29
CA GLY A 212 -1.28 3.81 -12.44
C GLY A 212 -2.41 4.33 -11.55
N LEU A 213 -2.13 4.60 -10.27
CA LEU A 213 -3.14 5.09 -9.32
C LEU A 213 -3.63 6.52 -9.63
N LEU A 214 -2.72 7.42 -10.03
CA LEU A 214 -3.01 8.84 -10.15
C LEU A 214 -3.50 9.22 -11.55
N GLN A 215 -3.06 8.52 -12.58
CA GLN A 215 -3.31 8.89 -13.98
C GLN A 215 -4.17 7.86 -14.71
N GLY A 216 -4.05 6.57 -14.37
CA GLY A 216 -4.66 5.48 -15.11
C GLY A 216 -5.43 4.50 -14.23
N LEU A 217 -5.18 3.22 -14.50
CA LEU A 217 -5.61 2.06 -13.73
C LEU A 217 -4.36 1.22 -13.39
N LEU A 218 -4.07 1.05 -12.12
CA LEU A 218 -3.08 0.08 -11.64
C LEU A 218 -3.71 -1.31 -11.65
N VAL A 219 -3.03 -2.30 -12.22
CA VAL A 219 -3.44 -3.72 -12.17
C VAL A 219 -2.38 -4.52 -11.44
N LEU A 220 -2.77 -5.13 -10.32
CA LEU A 220 -1.94 -6.05 -9.54
C LEU A 220 -2.47 -7.45 -9.75
N ARG A 221 -1.71 -8.33 -10.41
CA ARG A 221 -2.16 -9.69 -10.75
C ARG A 221 -0.98 -10.66 -10.82
N PRO A 222 -1.16 -11.98 -10.72
CA PRO A 222 -0.06 -12.92 -10.93
C PRO A 222 0.53 -12.84 -12.35
N ALA A 223 1.73 -13.39 -12.54
CA ALA A 223 2.25 -13.65 -13.87
C ALA A 223 1.42 -14.75 -14.57
N ASP A 224 1.28 -14.64 -15.89
CA ASP A 224 0.61 -15.64 -16.74
C ASP A 224 1.37 -16.98 -16.79
#